data_AF-A0AAW9EQS4-F1
#
_entry.id   AF-A0AAW9EQS4-F1
#
_cell.length_a   1.000
_cell.length_b   1.000
_cell.length_c   1.000
_cell.angle_alpha   90.00
_cell.angle_beta   90.00
_cell.angle_gamma   90.00
#
_symmetry.space_group_name_H-M   'P 1'
#
loop_
_entity.id
_entity.type
_entity.pdbx_description
1 polymer ?
#
loop_
_entity_poly.entity_id
_entity_poly.type
_entity_poly.pdbx_seq_one_letter_code
_entity_poly.pdbx_strand_id
1 'polypeptide(L)'
;MNNNLYRLIVDFQENVQVALKLMHRSGIKMPSSCYGWIESDIPNIGELDGGVKYYKHGAGCRVDLNSRSVDFDFGGRGEVGGFNSWWLTNFAGENLIDYLFRNFDDVSDHLKKALDDGELIFPDHDLYYFANVPHTYAIDTDCRFPEDMLPCRNHDRVLTLQIHYFETADLMFKNYNKLNKKMTKNGHLSERNKFDMGIYLSTWLGFLGVVCEGFKSLNMRLLLDNERPREFKELLPISDGIGKLMNEHSNSLRIFRNNVFHLRESTGFIHHFFDKEVERLPWAGDLHIALSHFFSQYRIFCEVHYVINGRKGESNMIKKKVTRPKKIALRY
;
A
#
# COMPACT_ATOMS: atom_id res chain seq x y z
N MET A 1 -20.18 -14.34 23.93
CA MET A 1 -19.73 -13.07 24.51
C MET A 1 -20.92 -12.36 25.05
N ASN A 2 -20.78 -11.70 26.20
CA ASN A 2 -21.87 -10.86 26.72
C ASN A 2 -22.26 -9.82 25.64
N ASN A 3 -23.54 -9.76 25.26
CA ASN A 3 -24.03 -8.83 24.23
C ASN A 3 -23.73 -7.36 24.56
N ASN A 4 -23.70 -7.01 25.84
CA ASN A 4 -23.35 -5.67 26.30
C ASN A 4 -21.87 -5.35 26.06
N LEU A 5 -20.98 -6.31 26.36
CA LEU A 5 -19.55 -6.19 26.08
C LEU A 5 -19.30 -6.08 24.58
N TYR A 6 -19.97 -6.94 23.79
CA TYR A 6 -19.89 -6.90 22.34
C TYR A 6 -20.31 -5.54 21.79
N ARG A 7 -21.45 -4.99 22.25
CA ARG A 7 -21.93 -3.67 21.83
C ARG A 7 -20.94 -2.56 22.18
N LEU A 8 -20.38 -2.57 23.39
CA LEU A 8 -19.37 -1.59 23.81
C LEU A 8 -18.11 -1.64 22.94
N ILE A 9 -17.61 -2.84 22.63
CA ILE A 9 -16.43 -3.03 21.78
C ILE A 9 -16.70 -2.56 20.34
N VAL A 10 -17.83 -2.93 19.76
CA VAL A 10 -18.19 -2.55 18.39
C VAL A 10 -18.35 -1.04 18.28
N ASP A 11 -19.08 -0.40 19.19
CA ASP A 11 -19.26 1.05 19.18
C ASP A 11 -17.91 1.79 19.29
N PHE A 12 -17.00 1.27 20.13
CA PHE A 12 -15.61 1.74 20.26
C PHE A 12 -14.86 1.64 18.93
N GLN A 13 -14.81 0.44 18.34
CA GLN A 13 -14.11 0.20 17.09
C GLN A 13 -14.68 1.04 15.94
N GLU A 14 -15.99 1.24 15.86
CA GLU A 14 -16.61 2.12 14.87
C GLU A 14 -16.11 3.57 15.00
N ASN A 15 -15.88 4.05 16.22
CA ASN A 15 -15.37 5.41 16.45
C ASN A 15 -13.87 5.51 16.17
N VAL A 16 -13.11 4.45 16.44
CA VAL A 16 -11.73 4.33 15.94
C VAL A 16 -11.70 4.43 14.42
N GLN A 17 -12.60 3.73 13.71
CA GLN A 17 -12.68 3.84 12.25
C GLN A 17 -13.03 5.25 11.76
N VAL A 18 -13.95 5.95 12.43
CA VAL A 18 -14.25 7.36 12.13
C VAL A 18 -13.02 8.24 12.33
N ALA A 19 -12.29 8.07 13.44
CA ALA A 19 -11.06 8.81 13.74
C ALA A 19 -9.97 8.55 12.69
N LEU A 20 -9.71 7.28 12.34
CA LEU A 20 -8.72 6.91 11.32
C LEU A 20 -9.05 7.52 9.96
N LYS A 21 -10.31 7.46 9.54
CA LYS A 21 -10.76 8.10 8.30
C LYS A 21 -10.52 9.60 8.32
N LEU A 22 -10.85 10.27 9.42
CA LEU A 22 -10.63 11.70 9.57
C LEU A 22 -9.13 12.05 9.55
N MET A 23 -8.31 11.31 10.29
CA MET A 23 -6.86 11.45 10.30
C MET A 23 -6.29 11.32 8.89
N HIS A 24 -6.67 10.26 8.18
CA HIS A 24 -6.19 9.98 6.83
C HIS A 24 -6.61 11.07 5.84
N ARG A 25 -7.86 11.52 5.88
CA ARG A 25 -8.34 12.63 5.06
C ARG A 25 -7.66 13.97 5.38
N SER A 26 -7.20 14.13 6.61
CA SER A 26 -6.43 15.30 7.06
C SER A 26 -4.95 15.27 6.64
N GLY A 27 -4.50 14.21 5.96
CA GLY A 27 -3.14 14.09 5.44
C GLY A 27 -2.20 13.28 6.33
N ILE A 28 -2.69 12.67 7.40
CA ILE A 28 -1.91 11.73 8.20
C ILE A 28 -1.84 10.40 7.45
N LYS A 29 -0.63 9.95 7.12
CA LYS A 29 -0.44 8.62 6.52
C LYS A 29 -0.70 7.54 7.55
N MET A 30 -1.51 6.55 7.20
CA MET A 30 -1.78 5.41 8.08
C MET A 30 -0.53 4.53 8.22
N PRO A 31 -0.12 4.16 9.44
CA PRO A 31 1.11 3.42 9.69
C PRO A 31 0.94 1.94 9.37
N SER A 32 2.00 1.29 8.90
CA SER A 32 2.03 -0.18 8.68
C SER A 32 2.46 -0.97 9.92
N SER A 33 2.77 -0.29 11.03
CA SER A 33 3.19 -0.87 12.31
C SER A 33 3.12 0.19 13.42
N CYS A 34 3.03 -0.25 14.68
CA CYS A 34 3.15 0.66 15.83
C CYS A 34 4.49 1.42 15.83
N TYR A 35 5.60 0.78 15.45
CA TYR A 35 6.90 1.43 15.32
C TYR A 35 6.89 2.52 14.25
N GLY A 36 6.28 2.25 13.09
CA GLY A 36 6.12 3.26 12.02
C GLY A 36 5.28 4.45 12.46
N TRP A 37 4.32 4.25 13.37
CA TRP A 37 3.58 5.35 14.01
C TRP A 37 4.45 6.13 14.99
N ILE A 38 5.12 5.45 15.91
CA ILE A 38 5.98 6.05 16.93
C ILE A 38 7.04 6.94 16.29
N GLU A 39 7.75 6.43 15.29
CA GLU A 39 8.85 7.07 14.59
C GLU A 39 8.41 8.12 13.55
N SER A 40 7.10 8.27 13.31
CA SER A 40 6.61 9.24 12.34
C SER A 40 6.89 10.68 12.79
N ASP A 41 7.19 11.56 11.82
CA ASP A 41 7.38 13.00 12.04
C ASP A 41 6.06 13.77 12.29
N ILE A 42 4.98 13.06 12.65
CA ILE A 42 3.68 13.66 12.93
C ILE A 42 3.76 14.35 14.31
N PRO A 43 3.34 15.63 14.42
CA PRO A 43 3.31 16.32 15.71
C PRO A 43 2.52 15.56 16.77
N ASN A 44 2.94 15.65 18.03
CA ASN A 44 2.22 15.00 19.13
C ASN A 44 0.82 15.59 19.37
N ILE A 45 0.59 16.84 18.98
CA ILE A 45 -0.70 17.52 19.09
C ILE A 45 -0.95 18.29 17.80
N GLY A 46 -2.18 18.26 17.31
CA GLY A 46 -2.57 19.12 16.20
C GLY A 46 -4.07 19.10 15.94
N GLU A 47 -4.44 19.67 14.80
CA GLU A 47 -5.83 19.74 14.34
C GLU A 47 -5.98 18.99 13.02
N LEU A 48 -7.04 18.21 12.94
CA LEU A 48 -7.54 17.52 11.75
C LEU A 48 -8.53 18.44 11.00
N ASP A 49 -8.95 18.02 9.81
CA ASP A 49 -9.99 18.72 9.06
C ASP A 49 -11.26 18.93 9.94
N GLY A 50 -11.85 20.12 9.86
CA GLY A 50 -12.98 20.51 10.72
C GLY A 50 -12.59 21.00 12.12
N GLY A 51 -11.30 21.18 12.42
CA GLY A 51 -10.83 21.69 13.71
C GLY A 51 -10.82 20.65 14.83
N VAL A 52 -10.96 19.37 14.49
CA VAL A 52 -10.93 18.25 15.45
C VAL A 52 -9.52 18.06 15.98
N LYS A 53 -9.36 18.04 17.30
CA LYS A 53 -8.04 17.89 17.94
C LYS A 53 -7.61 16.43 17.96
N TYR A 54 -6.31 16.20 17.77
CA TYR A 54 -5.70 14.90 18.00
C TYR A 54 -4.47 15.02 18.91
N TYR A 55 -4.20 13.94 19.62
CA TYR A 55 -3.09 13.80 20.55
C TYR A 55 -2.42 12.44 20.28
N LYS A 56 -1.29 12.46 19.59
CA LYS A 56 -0.42 11.29 19.41
C LYS A 56 0.34 11.03 20.71
N HIS A 57 0.32 9.78 21.15
CA HIS A 57 1.04 9.26 22.31
C HIS A 57 1.53 7.85 21.97
N GLY A 58 2.54 7.33 22.69
CA GLY A 58 3.01 5.95 22.58
C GLY A 58 2.83 5.31 21.18
N ALA A 59 2.13 4.18 21.16
CA ALA A 59 1.72 3.46 19.95
C ALA A 59 0.38 3.92 19.37
N GLY A 60 -0.21 5.02 19.87
CA GLY A 60 -1.60 5.37 19.63
C GLY A 60 -1.91 6.85 19.41
N CYS A 61 -3.20 7.13 19.37
CA CYS A 61 -3.73 8.45 19.13
C CYS A 61 -5.08 8.62 19.82
N ARG A 62 -5.24 9.73 20.53
CA ARG A 62 -6.56 10.21 20.93
C ARG A 62 -7.07 11.23 19.90
N VAL A 63 -8.34 11.09 19.51
CA VAL A 63 -9.03 12.04 18.63
C VAL A 63 -10.33 12.50 19.29
N ASP A 64 -10.50 13.82 19.41
CA ASP A 64 -11.67 14.43 20.04
C ASP A 64 -12.78 14.68 19.00
N LEU A 65 -13.49 13.63 18.61
CA LEU A 65 -14.60 13.74 17.66
C LEU A 65 -15.74 14.57 18.26
N ASN A 66 -16.58 15.14 17.40
CA ASN A 66 -17.72 15.98 17.81
C ASN A 66 -18.71 15.26 18.76
N SER A 67 -18.80 13.93 18.67
CA SER A 67 -19.66 13.09 19.51
C SER A 67 -18.97 12.64 20.80
N ARG A 68 -17.69 12.20 20.70
CA ARG A 68 -16.90 11.68 21.82
C ARG A 68 -15.41 11.60 21.47
N SER A 69 -14.56 11.70 22.47
CA SER A 69 -13.14 11.36 22.33
C SER A 69 -12.97 9.85 22.22
N VAL A 70 -12.11 9.41 21.30
CA VAL A 70 -11.68 8.01 21.18
C VAL A 70 -10.17 7.95 21.30
N ASP A 71 -9.68 7.01 22.09
CA ASP A 71 -8.25 6.78 22.35
C ASP A 71 -7.93 5.32 22.05
N PHE A 72 -6.92 5.09 21.22
CA PHE A 72 -6.59 3.78 20.67
C PHE A 72 -5.11 3.66 20.33
N ASP A 73 -4.60 2.43 20.37
CA ASP A 73 -3.25 2.09 19.90
C ASP A 73 -3.27 1.30 18.60
N PHE A 74 -2.21 1.46 17.80
CA PHE A 74 -1.90 0.57 16.70
C PHE A 74 -1.20 -0.69 17.23
N GLY A 75 -1.64 -1.86 16.77
CA GLY A 75 -0.97 -3.13 17.04
C GLY A 75 0.41 -3.24 16.39
N GLY A 76 1.12 -4.33 16.68
CA GLY A 76 2.50 -4.56 16.21
C GLY A 76 2.69 -4.40 14.70
N ARG A 77 1.67 -4.76 13.91
CA ARG A 77 1.65 -4.64 12.43
C ARG A 77 0.64 -3.60 11.95
N GLY A 78 0.25 -2.67 12.82
CA GLY A 78 -0.67 -1.59 12.50
C GLY A 78 -2.13 -2.01 12.57
N GLU A 79 -2.45 -3.06 13.34
CA GLU A 79 -3.82 -3.46 13.65
C GLU A 79 -4.57 -2.31 14.36
N VAL A 80 -5.86 -2.14 14.06
CA VAL A 80 -6.68 -1.04 14.62
C VAL A 80 -7.91 -1.53 15.40
N GLY A 81 -8.03 -2.84 15.56
CA GLY A 81 -9.15 -3.47 16.28
C GLY A 81 -8.86 -3.74 17.75
N GLY A 82 -7.66 -3.41 18.25
CA GLY A 82 -7.25 -3.70 19.62
C GLY A 82 -7.99 -2.83 20.64
N PHE A 83 -8.34 -3.41 21.79
CA PHE A 83 -8.96 -2.69 22.90
C PHE A 83 -8.50 -3.24 24.26
N ASN A 84 -8.70 -2.46 25.32
CA ASN A 84 -8.54 -2.91 26.70
C ASN A 84 -9.61 -2.28 27.60
N SER A 85 -9.69 -2.75 28.85
CA SER A 85 -10.70 -2.26 29.80
C SER A 85 -10.61 -0.74 30.02
N TRP A 86 -9.40 -0.16 29.99
CA TRP A 86 -9.19 1.27 30.21
C TRP A 86 -9.77 2.11 29.07
N TRP A 87 -9.46 1.78 27.81
CA TRP A 87 -10.01 2.51 26.67
C TRP A 87 -11.53 2.37 26.56
N LEU A 88 -12.06 1.15 26.75
CA LEU A 88 -13.51 0.93 26.69
C LEU A 88 -14.24 1.74 27.77
N THR A 89 -13.71 1.76 28.99
CA THR A 89 -14.31 2.51 30.11
C THR A 89 -14.23 4.02 29.86
N ASN A 90 -13.09 4.53 29.42
CA ASN A 90 -12.93 5.97 29.11
C ASN A 90 -13.78 6.43 27.95
N PHE A 91 -13.90 5.59 26.93
CA PHE A 91 -14.73 5.83 25.76
C PHE A 91 -16.22 5.90 26.10
N ALA A 92 -16.69 4.98 26.95
CA ALA A 92 -18.08 5.01 27.42
C ALA A 92 -18.32 6.21 28.37
N GLY A 93 -17.33 6.55 29.19
CA GLY A 93 -17.40 7.67 30.12
C GLY A 93 -18.62 7.55 31.05
N GLU A 94 -19.40 8.63 31.15
CA GLU A 94 -20.64 8.65 31.93
C GLU A 94 -21.72 7.69 31.39
N ASN A 95 -21.66 7.33 30.10
CA ASN A 95 -22.62 6.43 29.45
C ASN A 95 -22.27 4.95 29.67
N LEU A 96 -21.31 4.61 30.52
CA LEU A 96 -20.95 3.22 30.82
C LEU A 96 -22.16 2.40 31.33
N ILE A 97 -23.03 3.05 32.11
CA ILE A 97 -24.26 2.46 32.63
C ILE A 97 -25.24 2.10 31.51
N ASP A 98 -25.23 2.82 30.39
CA ASP A 98 -26.09 2.51 29.23
C ASP A 98 -25.70 1.17 28.60
N TYR A 99 -24.42 0.80 28.69
CA TYR A 99 -23.90 -0.53 28.36
C TYR A 99 -24.06 -1.55 29.49
N LEU A 100 -24.80 -1.22 30.56
CA LEU A 100 -25.06 -2.09 31.70
C LEU A 100 -23.79 -2.53 32.44
N PHE A 101 -22.75 -1.69 32.42
CA PHE A 101 -21.54 -1.86 33.22
C PHE A 101 -21.49 -0.82 34.34
N ARG A 102 -21.08 -1.25 35.54
CA ARG A 102 -21.04 -0.37 36.71
C ARG A 102 -19.79 0.47 36.79
N ASN A 103 -18.65 -0.10 36.41
CA ASN A 103 -17.34 0.51 36.54
C ASN A 103 -16.30 -0.26 35.70
N PHE A 104 -15.06 0.19 35.78
CA PHE A 104 -13.91 -0.43 35.14
C PHE A 104 -13.74 -1.92 35.48
N ASP A 105 -13.90 -2.30 36.76
CA ASP A 105 -13.70 -3.68 37.19
C ASP A 105 -14.73 -4.61 36.56
N ASP A 106 -15.99 -4.16 36.45
CA ASP A 106 -17.07 -4.90 35.79
C ASP A 106 -16.73 -5.19 34.31
N VAL A 107 -16.19 -4.20 33.59
CA VAL A 107 -15.73 -4.38 32.20
C VAL A 107 -14.53 -5.33 32.14
N SER A 108 -13.56 -5.16 33.05
CA SER A 108 -12.34 -5.98 33.13
C SER A 108 -12.67 -7.46 33.38
N ASP A 109 -13.60 -7.75 34.28
CA ASP A 109 -14.03 -9.11 34.58
C ASP A 109 -14.77 -9.75 33.40
N HIS A 110 -15.59 -8.99 32.69
CA HIS A 110 -16.25 -9.47 31.48
C HIS A 110 -15.26 -9.72 30.33
N LEU A 111 -14.22 -8.90 30.18
CA LEU A 111 -13.14 -9.13 29.20
C LEU A 111 -12.35 -10.40 29.52
N LYS A 112 -11.97 -10.61 30.79
CA LYS A 112 -11.27 -11.84 31.23
C LYS A 112 -12.14 -13.06 30.98
N LYS A 113 -13.43 -13.00 31.31
CA LYS A 113 -14.35 -14.10 31.02
C LYS A 113 -14.43 -14.41 29.53
N ALA A 114 -14.52 -13.40 28.67
CA ALA A 114 -14.57 -13.60 27.22
C ALA A 114 -13.24 -14.14 26.66
N LEU A 115 -12.10 -13.79 27.26
CA LEU A 115 -10.81 -14.41 26.97
C LEU A 115 -10.77 -15.88 27.39
N ASP A 116 -11.22 -16.21 28.62
CA ASP A 116 -11.27 -17.57 29.15
C ASP A 116 -12.22 -18.47 28.33
N ASP A 117 -13.34 -17.91 27.85
CA ASP A 117 -14.30 -18.59 26.99
C ASP A 117 -13.79 -18.75 25.53
N GLY A 118 -12.60 -18.22 25.20
CA GLY A 118 -11.96 -18.32 23.87
C GLY A 118 -12.56 -17.41 22.80
N GLU A 119 -13.33 -16.41 23.20
CA GLU A 119 -14.03 -15.47 22.32
C GLU A 119 -13.16 -14.25 21.98
N LEU A 120 -12.19 -13.96 22.85
CA LEU A 120 -11.13 -12.98 22.64
C LEU A 120 -9.77 -13.67 22.60
N ILE A 121 -8.79 -12.99 21.99
CA ILE A 121 -7.37 -13.32 22.06
C ILE A 121 -6.59 -12.13 22.61
N PHE A 122 -5.44 -12.40 23.22
CA PHE A 122 -4.55 -11.38 23.80
C PHE A 122 -3.10 -11.58 23.31
N PRO A 123 -2.84 -11.37 22.01
CA PRO A 123 -1.56 -11.67 21.38
C PRO A 123 -0.48 -10.61 21.70
N ASP A 124 -0.89 -9.36 21.87
CA ASP A 124 -0.03 -8.24 22.24
C ASP A 124 -0.35 -7.91 23.70
N HIS A 125 0.67 -7.84 24.57
CA HIS A 125 0.53 -7.81 26.04
C HIS A 125 -0.34 -6.69 26.67
N ASP A 126 -1.00 -5.85 25.87
CA ASP A 126 -1.86 -4.76 26.28
C ASP A 126 -3.22 -4.68 25.52
N LEU A 127 -3.45 -5.55 24.53
CA LEU A 127 -4.58 -5.47 23.58
C LEU A 127 -5.36 -6.77 23.42
N TYR A 128 -6.67 -6.71 23.67
CA TYR A 128 -7.62 -7.75 23.28
C TYR A 128 -8.08 -7.57 21.84
N TYR A 129 -8.33 -8.68 21.16
CA TYR A 129 -8.96 -8.74 19.84
C TYR A 129 -10.01 -9.86 19.82
N PHE A 130 -10.98 -9.78 18.90
CA PHE A 130 -11.90 -10.89 18.67
C PHE A 130 -11.14 -12.13 18.17
N ALA A 131 -11.43 -13.29 18.76
CA ALA A 131 -10.90 -14.56 18.29
C ALA A 131 -11.52 -14.92 16.92
N ASN A 132 -10.75 -15.59 16.06
CA ASN A 132 -11.20 -16.13 14.77
C ASN A 132 -11.77 -15.09 13.78
N VAL A 133 -11.48 -13.80 13.98
CA VAL A 133 -11.81 -12.72 13.04
C VAL A 133 -10.52 -12.17 12.44
N PRO A 134 -10.43 -11.94 11.12
CA PRO A 134 -9.27 -11.30 10.53
C PRO A 134 -9.03 -9.91 11.13
N HIS A 135 -7.77 -9.60 11.44
CA HIS A 135 -7.41 -8.26 11.88
C HIS A 135 -7.66 -7.22 10.79
N THR A 136 -8.08 -6.04 11.21
CA THR A 136 -8.16 -4.84 10.37
C THR A 136 -6.90 -4.01 10.57
N TYR A 137 -6.31 -3.52 9.48
CA TYR A 137 -5.06 -2.74 9.52
C TYR A 137 -5.29 -1.28 9.15
N ALA A 138 -4.52 -0.38 9.76
CA ALA A 138 -4.61 1.05 9.51
C ALA A 138 -4.38 1.40 8.04
N ILE A 139 -3.42 0.73 7.38
CA ILE A 139 -3.10 0.93 5.96
C ILE A 139 -4.27 0.59 5.02
N ASP A 140 -5.26 -0.15 5.51
CA ASP A 140 -6.44 -0.58 4.75
C ASP A 140 -7.66 0.32 5.00
N THR A 141 -7.48 1.42 5.75
CA THR A 141 -8.58 2.37 6.07
C THR A 141 -9.18 2.95 4.79
N ASP A 142 -10.40 2.53 4.47
CA ASP A 142 -11.14 3.06 3.32
C ASP A 142 -11.75 4.44 3.64
N CYS A 143 -11.19 5.47 3.01
CA CYS A 143 -11.59 6.86 3.19
C CYS A 143 -12.37 7.43 2.01
N ARG A 144 -12.71 6.57 1.05
CA ARG A 144 -13.43 6.95 -0.16
C ARG A 144 -14.85 7.37 0.17
N PHE A 145 -15.38 8.28 -0.64
CA PHE A 145 -16.81 8.49 -0.71
C PHE A 145 -17.46 7.32 -1.48
N PRO A 146 -18.73 6.98 -1.21
CA PRO A 146 -19.40 5.85 -1.87
C PRO A 146 -19.33 5.86 -3.41
N GLU A 147 -19.31 7.04 -4.02
CA GLU A 147 -19.23 7.27 -5.46
C GLU A 147 -17.79 7.29 -6.04
N ASP A 148 -16.76 7.24 -5.18
CA ASP A 148 -15.36 7.29 -5.62
C ASP A 148 -14.90 5.92 -6.16
N MET A 149 -14.84 5.85 -7.49
CA MET A 149 -14.44 4.66 -8.23
C MET A 149 -12.94 4.36 -8.15
N LEU A 150 -12.08 5.30 -7.75
CA LEU A 150 -10.65 5.01 -7.64
C LEU A 150 -10.38 4.23 -6.35
N PRO A 151 -9.82 3.00 -6.40
CA PRO A 151 -9.53 2.23 -5.20
C PRO A 151 -8.59 2.97 -4.24
N CYS A 152 -8.58 2.60 -2.97
CA CYS A 152 -7.53 3.02 -2.03
C CYS A 152 -6.16 2.65 -2.60
N ARG A 153 -5.15 3.51 -2.42
CA ARG A 153 -3.81 3.35 -2.98
C ARG A 153 -3.20 1.96 -2.77
N ASN A 154 -3.39 1.37 -1.59
CA ASN A 154 -2.84 0.05 -1.25
C ASN A 154 -3.64 -1.11 -1.86
N HIS A 155 -4.88 -0.86 -2.26
CA HIS A 155 -5.79 -1.81 -2.91
C HIS A 155 -5.86 -1.64 -4.44
N ASP A 156 -5.22 -0.62 -5.00
CA ASP A 156 -5.20 -0.40 -6.44
C ASP A 156 -4.23 -1.37 -7.13
N ARG A 157 -4.80 -2.40 -7.75
CA ARG A 157 -4.06 -3.44 -8.46
C ARG A 157 -3.19 -2.91 -9.61
N VAL A 158 -3.49 -1.75 -10.17
CA VAL A 158 -2.62 -1.11 -11.19
C VAL A 158 -1.34 -0.59 -10.54
N LEU A 159 -1.46 0.04 -9.36
CA LEU A 159 -0.31 0.47 -8.56
C LEU A 159 0.47 -0.72 -7.99
N THR A 160 -0.22 -1.81 -7.60
CA THR A 160 0.45 -3.07 -7.22
C THR A 160 1.29 -3.61 -8.38
N LEU A 161 0.72 -3.66 -9.60
CA LEU A 161 1.42 -4.12 -10.79
C LEU A 161 2.66 -3.26 -11.07
N GLN A 162 2.53 -1.95 -10.90
CA GLN A 162 3.63 -1.01 -11.04
C GLN A 162 4.73 -1.26 -9.99
N ILE A 163 4.39 -1.12 -8.71
CA ILE A 163 5.34 -1.07 -7.60
C ILE A 163 6.08 -2.40 -7.43
N HIS A 164 5.38 -3.53 -7.53
CA HIS A 164 5.97 -4.83 -7.21
C HIS A 164 6.59 -5.55 -8.41
N TYR A 165 6.24 -5.16 -9.65
CA TYR A 165 6.72 -5.86 -10.84
C TYR A 165 7.40 -4.93 -11.83
N PHE A 166 6.74 -3.83 -12.22
CA PHE A 166 7.32 -2.94 -13.22
C PHE A 166 8.54 -2.18 -12.72
N GLU A 167 8.52 -1.64 -11.49
CA GLU A 167 9.69 -0.93 -10.93
C GLU A 167 10.91 -1.87 -10.78
N THR A 168 10.69 -3.17 -10.51
CA THR A 168 11.74 -4.18 -10.55
C THR A 168 12.27 -4.39 -11.96
N ALA A 169 11.39 -4.53 -12.96
CA ALA A 169 11.78 -4.61 -14.37
C ALA A 169 12.60 -3.38 -14.79
N ASP A 170 12.18 -2.19 -14.37
CA ASP A 170 12.80 -0.91 -14.70
C ASP A 170 14.19 -0.74 -14.09
N LEU A 171 14.38 -1.15 -12.84
CA LEU A 171 15.70 -1.20 -12.20
C LEU A 171 16.67 -2.10 -12.99
N MET A 172 16.20 -3.28 -13.39
CA MET A 172 17.00 -4.25 -14.15
C MET A 172 17.32 -3.72 -15.56
N PHE A 173 16.33 -3.14 -16.25
CA PHE A 173 16.50 -2.51 -17.56
C PHE A 173 17.55 -1.39 -17.53
N LYS A 174 17.48 -0.49 -16.53
CA LYS A 174 18.45 0.61 -16.34
C LYS A 174 19.87 0.08 -16.14
N ASN A 175 20.04 -0.95 -15.32
CA ASN A 175 21.35 -1.56 -15.05
C ASN A 175 21.90 -2.32 -16.27
N TYR A 176 21.05 -3.06 -16.98
CA TYR A 176 21.39 -3.69 -18.26
C TYR A 176 21.89 -2.65 -19.26
N ASN A 177 21.13 -1.57 -19.48
CA ASN A 177 21.49 -0.51 -20.42
C ASN A 177 22.80 0.19 -20.04
N LYS A 178 23.06 0.38 -18.74
CA LYS A 178 24.33 0.94 -18.25
C LYS A 178 25.51 0.06 -18.63
N LEU A 179 25.41 -1.25 -18.45
CA LEU A 179 26.46 -2.20 -18.83
C LEU A 179 26.58 -2.35 -20.34
N ASN A 180 25.46 -2.35 -21.07
CA ASN A 180 25.47 -2.39 -22.53
C ASN A 180 26.19 -1.18 -23.11
N LYS A 181 25.89 0.03 -22.63
CA LYS A 181 26.61 1.27 -23.01
C LYS A 181 28.10 1.18 -22.72
N LYS A 182 28.49 0.60 -21.58
CA LYS A 182 29.90 0.39 -21.21
C LYS A 182 30.58 -0.59 -22.18
N MET A 183 29.91 -1.68 -22.55
CA MET A 183 30.40 -2.64 -23.55
C MET A 183 30.61 -1.94 -24.91
N THR A 184 29.61 -1.20 -25.40
CA THR A 184 29.70 -0.48 -26.68
C THR A 184 30.83 0.56 -26.68
N LYS A 185 31.03 1.27 -25.57
CA LYS A 185 32.07 2.30 -25.45
C LYS A 185 33.48 1.72 -25.38
N ASN A 186 33.67 0.66 -24.59
CA ASN A 186 35.01 0.15 -24.28
C ASN A 186 35.41 -1.04 -25.16
N GLY A 187 34.47 -1.64 -25.91
CA GLY A 187 34.67 -2.89 -26.64
C GLY A 187 34.80 -4.13 -25.76
N HIS A 188 34.82 -3.98 -24.43
CA HIS A 188 34.93 -5.09 -23.48
C HIS A 188 34.23 -4.81 -22.15
N LEU A 189 33.86 -5.90 -21.46
CA LEU A 189 33.41 -5.92 -20.07
C LEU A 189 34.29 -6.89 -19.27
N SER A 190 34.45 -6.62 -17.97
CA SER A 190 35.03 -7.63 -17.06
C SER A 190 34.11 -8.83 -16.95
N GLU A 191 34.64 -10.00 -16.59
CA GLU A 191 33.85 -11.23 -16.42
C GLU A 191 32.67 -11.03 -15.45
N ARG A 192 32.91 -10.34 -14.33
CA ARG A 192 31.85 -10.00 -13.39
C ARG A 192 30.73 -9.16 -14.03
N ASN A 193 31.09 -8.15 -14.82
CA ASN A 193 30.11 -7.31 -15.50
C ASN A 193 29.36 -8.07 -16.60
N LYS A 194 30.00 -9.03 -17.29
CA LYS A 194 29.30 -9.90 -18.26
C LYS A 194 28.26 -10.77 -17.56
N PHE A 195 28.62 -11.35 -16.42
CA PHE A 195 27.70 -12.14 -15.59
C PHE A 195 26.52 -11.29 -15.10
N ASP A 196 26.79 -10.12 -14.52
CA ASP A 196 25.76 -9.20 -14.03
C ASP A 196 24.85 -8.71 -15.18
N MET A 197 25.41 -8.44 -16.37
CA MET A 197 24.63 -8.06 -17.56
C MET A 197 23.62 -9.14 -17.97
N GLY A 198 24.01 -10.42 -17.91
CA GLY A 198 23.12 -11.55 -18.18
C GLY A 198 21.99 -11.68 -17.16
N ILE A 199 22.29 -11.44 -15.88
CA ILE A 199 21.29 -11.40 -14.80
C ILE A 199 20.30 -10.27 -15.05
N TYR A 200 20.78 -9.05 -15.25
CA TYR A 200 19.91 -7.89 -15.46
C TYR A 200 19.02 -8.06 -16.69
N LEU A 201 19.55 -8.57 -17.79
CA LEU A 201 18.78 -8.85 -19.00
C LEU A 201 17.68 -9.89 -18.73
N SER A 202 18.04 -11.03 -18.15
CA SER A 202 17.08 -12.13 -17.93
C SER A 202 15.98 -11.73 -16.94
N THR A 203 16.35 -11.07 -15.84
CA THR A 203 15.41 -10.60 -14.82
C THR A 203 14.52 -9.49 -15.35
N TRP A 204 15.06 -8.54 -16.12
CA TRP A 204 14.26 -7.50 -16.78
C TRP A 204 13.18 -8.12 -17.67
N LEU A 205 13.55 -8.98 -18.61
CA LEU A 205 12.61 -9.62 -19.52
C LEU A 205 11.61 -10.52 -18.78
N GLY A 206 12.06 -11.20 -17.72
CA GLY A 206 11.20 -11.99 -16.85
C GLY A 206 10.09 -11.14 -16.21
N PHE A 207 10.46 -10.07 -15.50
CA PHE A 207 9.47 -9.18 -14.88
C PHE A 207 8.62 -8.43 -15.91
N LEU A 208 9.18 -8.00 -17.05
CA LEU A 208 8.41 -7.39 -18.13
C LEU A 208 7.32 -8.34 -18.64
N GLY A 209 7.61 -9.64 -18.75
CA GLY A 209 6.62 -10.67 -19.07
C GLY A 209 5.52 -10.80 -18.01
N VAL A 210 5.86 -10.71 -16.72
CA VAL A 210 4.86 -10.68 -15.62
C VAL A 210 3.98 -9.44 -15.71
N VAL A 211 4.57 -8.27 -15.98
CA VAL A 211 3.83 -7.01 -16.17
C VAL A 211 2.84 -7.13 -17.32
N CYS A 212 3.25 -7.74 -18.44
CA CYS A 212 2.38 -7.99 -19.58
C CYS A 212 1.17 -8.86 -19.21
N GLU A 213 1.39 -9.96 -18.48
CA GLU A 213 0.28 -10.80 -18.02
C GLU A 213 -0.62 -10.08 -17.03
N GLY A 214 -0.07 -9.33 -16.09
CA GLY A 214 -0.84 -8.51 -15.17
C GLY A 214 -1.71 -7.48 -15.91
N PHE A 215 -1.13 -6.77 -16.89
CA PHE A 215 -1.84 -5.78 -17.69
C PHE A 215 -3.02 -6.39 -18.46
N LYS A 216 -2.83 -7.58 -19.04
CA LYS A 216 -3.89 -8.37 -19.69
C LYS A 216 -4.94 -8.86 -18.70
N SER A 217 -4.51 -9.39 -17.55
CA SER A 217 -5.39 -9.99 -16.54
C SER A 217 -6.26 -8.94 -15.83
N LEU A 218 -5.78 -7.70 -15.75
CA LEU A 218 -6.55 -6.55 -15.29
C LEU A 218 -7.54 -6.02 -16.33
N ASN A 219 -7.48 -6.52 -17.57
CA ASN A 219 -8.25 -6.02 -18.69
C ASN A 219 -8.19 -4.48 -18.77
N MET A 220 -6.96 -3.94 -18.83
CA MET A 220 -6.68 -2.54 -18.55
C MET A 220 -7.59 -1.55 -19.29
N ARG A 221 -7.92 -1.84 -20.55
CA ARG A 221 -8.84 -1.01 -21.34
C ARG A 221 -10.23 -0.91 -20.69
N LEU A 222 -10.84 -2.03 -20.33
CA LEU A 222 -12.16 -2.04 -19.68
C LEU A 222 -12.11 -1.44 -18.28
N LEU A 223 -11.02 -1.71 -17.54
CA LEU A 223 -10.80 -1.14 -16.21
C LEU A 223 -10.78 0.40 -16.25
N LEU A 224 -10.05 0.99 -17.21
CA LEU A 224 -10.00 2.45 -17.37
C LEU A 224 -11.34 3.04 -17.81
N ASP A 225 -12.11 2.31 -18.60
CA ASP A 225 -13.37 2.80 -19.17
C ASP A 225 -14.55 2.72 -18.21
N ASN A 226 -14.57 1.71 -17.34
CA ASN A 226 -15.73 1.36 -16.52
C ASN A 226 -15.48 1.37 -15.00
N GLU A 227 -14.24 1.20 -14.55
CA GLU A 227 -13.90 1.01 -13.13
C GLU A 227 -12.99 2.11 -12.58
N ARG A 228 -12.81 3.21 -13.33
CA ARG A 228 -11.97 4.35 -12.94
C ARG A 228 -12.70 5.67 -13.17
N PRO A 229 -12.30 6.75 -12.47
CA PRO A 229 -12.82 8.09 -12.72
C PRO A 229 -12.73 8.48 -14.20
N ARG A 230 -13.66 9.32 -14.66
CA ARG A 230 -13.84 9.65 -16.08
C ARG A 230 -12.55 10.17 -16.73
N GLU A 231 -11.75 10.90 -15.98
CA GLU A 231 -10.48 11.51 -16.40
C GLU A 231 -9.46 10.43 -16.82
N PHE A 232 -9.51 9.23 -16.24
CA PHE A 232 -8.61 8.12 -16.59
C PHE A 232 -8.84 7.59 -18.02
N LYS A 233 -9.95 7.94 -18.68
CA LYS A 233 -10.18 7.61 -20.09
C LYS A 233 -9.16 8.26 -21.02
N GLU A 234 -8.48 9.32 -20.58
CA GLU A 234 -7.34 9.92 -21.30
C GLU A 234 -6.16 8.94 -21.47
N LEU A 235 -6.10 7.88 -20.66
CA LEU A 235 -5.07 6.84 -20.76
C LEU A 235 -5.40 5.75 -21.80
N LEU A 236 -6.61 5.72 -22.36
CA LEU A 236 -7.04 4.70 -23.32
C LEU A 236 -6.13 4.64 -24.57
N PRO A 237 -5.73 5.75 -25.21
CA PRO A 237 -4.83 5.69 -26.37
C PRO A 237 -3.47 5.05 -26.04
N ILE A 238 -2.94 5.31 -24.85
CA ILE A 238 -1.68 4.72 -24.38
C ILE A 238 -1.88 3.21 -24.13
N SER A 239 -2.99 2.84 -23.48
CA SER A 239 -3.36 1.44 -23.22
C SER A 239 -3.52 0.64 -24.51
N ASP A 240 -4.19 1.23 -25.52
CA ASP A 240 -4.37 0.60 -26.83
C ASP A 240 -3.05 0.42 -27.58
N GLY A 241 -2.14 1.40 -27.49
CA GLY A 241 -0.78 1.31 -28.03
C GLY A 241 0.02 0.15 -27.42
N ILE A 242 -0.04 0.01 -26.09
CA ILE A 242 0.56 -1.12 -25.37
C ILE A 242 -0.06 -2.44 -25.85
N GLY A 243 -1.39 -2.50 -25.96
CA GLY A 243 -2.10 -3.69 -26.45
C GLY A 243 -1.64 -4.13 -27.84
N LYS A 244 -1.43 -3.18 -28.76
CA LYS A 244 -0.89 -3.45 -30.10
C LYS A 244 0.53 -4.01 -30.03
N LEU A 245 1.44 -3.37 -29.30
CA LEU A 245 2.81 -3.86 -29.10
C LEU A 245 2.83 -5.28 -28.51
N MET A 246 1.98 -5.55 -27.52
CA MET A 246 1.89 -6.86 -26.89
C MET A 246 1.45 -7.95 -27.88
N ASN A 247 0.64 -7.64 -28.89
CA ASN A 247 0.17 -8.65 -29.85
C ASN A 247 1.28 -9.18 -30.77
N GLU A 248 2.38 -8.45 -30.91
CA GLU A 248 3.50 -8.85 -31.77
C GLU A 248 4.28 -10.02 -31.18
N HIS A 249 4.79 -9.88 -29.95
CA HIS A 249 5.76 -10.85 -29.39
C HIS A 249 5.53 -11.22 -27.91
N SER A 250 4.42 -10.84 -27.28
CA SER A 250 4.21 -11.13 -25.84
C SER A 250 4.18 -12.63 -25.50
N ASN A 251 3.78 -13.51 -26.42
CA ASN A 251 3.83 -14.95 -26.20
C ASN A 251 5.28 -15.46 -26.11
N SER A 252 6.18 -14.95 -26.95
CA SER A 252 7.61 -15.29 -26.87
C SER A 252 8.22 -14.80 -25.55
N LEU A 253 7.84 -13.61 -25.08
CA LEU A 253 8.28 -13.09 -23.78
C LEU A 253 7.75 -13.93 -22.61
N ARG A 254 6.49 -14.39 -22.69
CA ARG A 254 5.89 -15.31 -21.70
C ARG A 254 6.67 -16.61 -21.60
N ILE A 255 7.00 -17.22 -22.74
CA ILE A 255 7.81 -18.46 -22.80
C ILE A 255 9.20 -18.22 -22.21
N PHE A 256 9.84 -17.11 -22.56
CA PHE A 256 11.14 -16.73 -22.00
C PHE A 256 11.09 -16.62 -20.47
N ARG A 257 10.12 -15.87 -19.95
CA ARG A 257 9.93 -15.66 -18.51
C ARG A 257 9.78 -16.97 -17.74
N ASN A 258 8.98 -17.93 -18.23
CA ASN A 258 8.79 -19.20 -17.53
C ASN A 258 10.14 -19.90 -17.30
N ASN A 259 11.09 -19.74 -18.22
CA ASN A 259 12.44 -20.29 -18.11
C ASN A 259 13.42 -19.40 -17.31
N VAL A 260 12.98 -18.24 -16.81
CA VAL A 260 13.76 -17.39 -15.89
C VAL A 260 13.40 -17.70 -14.43
N PHE A 261 12.11 -17.89 -14.14
CA PHE A 261 11.63 -18.12 -12.78
C PHE A 261 11.50 -19.60 -12.39
N HIS A 262 11.58 -20.52 -13.36
CA HIS A 262 11.65 -21.96 -13.12
C HIS A 262 13.00 -22.52 -13.56
N LEU A 263 13.42 -23.62 -12.92
CA LEU A 263 14.65 -24.32 -13.29
C LEU A 263 14.56 -24.74 -14.76
N ARG A 264 15.57 -24.36 -15.55
CA ARG A 264 15.58 -24.59 -17.00
C ARG A 264 15.79 -26.07 -17.31
N GLU A 265 14.93 -26.60 -18.16
CA GLU A 265 15.09 -27.94 -18.75
C GLU A 265 15.80 -27.90 -20.11
N SER A 266 15.75 -26.76 -20.82
CA SER A 266 16.33 -26.60 -22.17
C SER A 266 16.79 -25.16 -22.45
N THR A 267 17.84 -25.02 -23.25
CA THR A 267 18.39 -23.72 -23.72
C THR A 267 17.71 -23.20 -24.99
N GLY A 268 16.92 -24.03 -25.69
CA GLY A 268 16.33 -23.69 -26.98
C GLY A 268 15.46 -22.42 -26.98
N PHE A 269 14.79 -22.14 -25.86
CA PHE A 269 13.92 -20.96 -25.71
C PHE A 269 14.67 -19.63 -25.67
N ILE A 270 15.93 -19.63 -25.20
CA ILE A 270 16.79 -18.45 -25.22
C ILE A 270 17.13 -18.11 -26.67
N HIS A 271 17.55 -19.12 -27.43
CA HIS A 271 17.85 -18.96 -28.85
C HIS A 271 16.63 -18.48 -29.64
N HIS A 272 15.45 -19.01 -29.32
CA HIS A 272 14.21 -18.55 -29.94
C HIS A 272 13.94 -17.08 -29.65
N PHE A 273 14.04 -16.60 -28.40
CA PHE A 273 13.75 -15.21 -28.09
C PHE A 273 14.73 -14.24 -28.75
N PHE A 274 16.03 -14.57 -28.72
CA PHE A 274 17.11 -13.75 -29.28
C PHE A 274 17.43 -14.06 -30.75
N ASP A 275 16.46 -14.60 -31.48
CA ASP A 275 16.56 -14.77 -32.92
C ASP A 275 16.82 -13.42 -33.59
N LYS A 276 17.86 -13.37 -34.42
CA LYS A 276 18.34 -12.14 -35.08
C LYS A 276 17.38 -11.65 -36.15
N GLU A 277 16.51 -12.52 -36.67
CA GLU A 277 15.59 -12.16 -37.75
C GLU A 277 14.32 -11.45 -37.25
N VAL A 278 14.05 -11.47 -35.93
CA VAL A 278 12.73 -11.08 -35.37
C VAL A 278 12.81 -9.90 -34.38
N GLU A 279 13.94 -9.17 -34.30
CA GLU A 279 14.15 -7.93 -33.52
C GLU A 279 13.41 -7.82 -32.15
N ARG A 280 13.27 -8.93 -31.42
CA ARG A 280 12.42 -8.99 -30.20
C ARG A 280 12.99 -8.22 -29.02
N LEU A 281 14.31 -8.08 -28.95
CA LEU A 281 14.95 -7.32 -27.87
C LEU A 281 14.70 -5.81 -27.99
N PRO A 282 14.89 -5.17 -29.17
CA PRO A 282 14.39 -3.83 -29.44
C PRO A 282 12.91 -3.64 -29.11
N TRP A 283 12.04 -4.53 -29.61
CA TRP A 283 10.60 -4.53 -29.30
C TRP A 283 10.31 -4.53 -27.79
N ALA A 284 11.02 -5.37 -27.01
CA ALA A 284 10.85 -5.41 -25.56
C ALA A 284 11.26 -4.08 -24.89
N GLY A 285 12.25 -3.38 -25.45
CA GLY A 285 12.62 -2.03 -25.06
C GLY A 285 11.50 -1.02 -25.30
N ASP A 286 10.89 -1.03 -26.48
CA ASP A 286 9.78 -0.14 -26.84
C ASP A 286 8.55 -0.39 -25.96
N LEU A 287 8.22 -1.66 -25.73
CA LEU A 287 7.16 -2.06 -24.80
C LEU A 287 7.44 -1.59 -23.36
N HIS A 288 8.68 -1.71 -22.90
CA HIS A 288 9.10 -1.22 -21.59
C HIS A 288 8.89 0.30 -21.46
N ILE A 289 9.28 1.06 -22.48
CA ILE A 289 9.11 2.52 -22.51
C ILE A 289 7.62 2.89 -22.51
N ALA A 290 6.80 2.21 -23.31
CA ALA A 290 5.35 2.45 -23.35
C ALA A 290 4.68 2.17 -21.99
N LEU A 291 5.03 1.06 -21.33
CA LEU A 291 4.56 0.74 -19.98
C LEU A 291 5.03 1.76 -18.95
N SER A 292 6.30 2.21 -19.02
CA SER A 292 6.84 3.26 -18.16
C SER A 292 6.01 4.54 -18.26
N HIS A 293 5.70 4.96 -19.49
CA HIS A 293 4.90 6.13 -19.75
C HIS A 293 3.48 5.97 -19.18
N PHE A 294 2.81 4.85 -19.44
CA PHE A 294 1.48 4.55 -18.91
C PHE A 294 1.44 4.63 -17.38
N PHE A 295 2.34 3.91 -16.71
CA PHE A 295 2.39 3.84 -15.26
C PHE A 295 2.75 5.19 -14.61
N SER A 296 3.55 6.01 -15.30
CA SER A 296 3.82 7.39 -14.87
C SER A 296 2.55 8.24 -14.93
N GLN A 297 1.86 8.24 -16.07
CA GLN A 297 0.62 8.99 -16.26
C GLN A 297 -0.46 8.53 -15.27
N TYR A 298 -0.67 7.23 -15.14
CA TYR A 298 -1.63 6.66 -14.17
C TYR A 298 -1.38 7.18 -12.74
N ARG A 299 -0.10 7.23 -12.30
CA ARG A 299 0.27 7.78 -10.99
C ARG A 299 -0.09 9.26 -10.86
N ILE A 300 0.08 10.05 -11.92
CA ILE A 300 -0.29 11.47 -11.94
C ILE A 300 -1.81 11.61 -11.78
N PHE A 301 -2.60 10.85 -12.54
CA PHE A 301 -4.07 10.86 -12.40
C PHE A 301 -4.50 10.46 -10.98
N CYS A 302 -3.88 9.44 -10.38
CA CYS A 302 -4.13 9.09 -8.98
C CYS A 302 -3.84 10.26 -8.03
N GLU A 303 -2.68 10.90 -8.12
CA GLU A 303 -2.29 12.00 -7.23
C GLU A 303 -3.24 13.20 -7.37
N VAL A 304 -3.61 13.58 -8.60
CA VAL A 304 -4.60 14.64 -8.84
C VAL A 304 -5.95 14.27 -8.22
N HIS A 305 -6.41 13.04 -8.43
CA HIS A 305 -7.67 12.54 -7.86
C HIS A 305 -7.66 12.56 -6.33
N TYR A 306 -6.56 12.13 -5.70
CA TYR A 306 -6.43 12.13 -4.25
C TYR A 306 -6.53 13.55 -3.67
N VAL A 307 -5.88 14.52 -4.29
CA VAL A 307 -5.90 15.92 -3.85
C VAL A 307 -7.31 16.51 -3.99
N ILE A 308 -7.96 16.33 -5.14
CA ILE A 308 -9.29 16.90 -5.43
C ILE A 308 -10.36 16.32 -4.50
N ASN A 309 -10.29 15.02 -4.21
CA ASN A 309 -11.31 14.33 -3.40
C ASN A 309 -11.02 14.33 -1.89
N GLY A 310 -10.02 15.09 -1.43
CA GLY A 310 -9.67 15.20 -0.02
C GLY A 310 -9.08 13.91 0.58
N ARG A 311 -8.52 13.03 -0.25
CA ARG A 311 -7.80 11.80 0.16
C ARG A 311 -6.34 12.11 0.46
N LYS A 312 -6.11 13.11 1.32
CA LYS A 312 -4.79 13.74 1.48
C LYS A 312 -3.72 12.77 1.96
N GLY A 313 -4.07 11.79 2.80
CA GLY A 313 -3.15 10.78 3.32
C GLY A 313 -2.65 9.79 2.27
N GLU A 314 -3.35 9.65 1.14
CA GLU A 314 -2.90 8.80 0.02
C GLU A 314 -1.92 9.52 -0.90
N SER A 315 -2.00 10.86 -0.93
CA SER A 315 -1.15 11.68 -1.79
C SER A 315 0.28 11.77 -1.27
N ASN A 316 1.24 11.71 -2.18
CA ASN A 316 2.64 12.02 -1.88
C ASN A 316 2.98 13.51 -2.04
N MET A 317 2.07 14.30 -2.63
CA MET A 317 2.27 15.74 -2.84
C MET A 317 2.06 16.57 -1.57
N ILE A 318 1.23 16.11 -0.64
CA ILE A 318 0.85 16.83 0.58
C ILE A 318 1.87 16.62 1.72
N LYS A 319 3.10 16.17 1.42
CA LYS A 319 4.19 16.22 2.39
C LYS A 319 4.43 17.68 2.77
N LYS A 320 3.94 18.10 3.94
CA LYS A 320 4.33 19.37 4.56
C LYS A 320 5.86 19.43 4.55
N LYS A 321 6.43 20.55 4.11
CA LYS A 321 7.87 20.83 4.23
C LYS A 321 8.27 20.55 5.67
N VAL A 322 9.01 19.47 5.90
CA VAL A 322 9.62 19.19 7.19
C VAL A 322 10.59 20.34 7.44
N THR A 323 10.28 21.17 8.43
CA THR A 323 11.26 22.08 9.03
C THR A 323 12.33 21.17 9.63
N ARG A 324 13.45 20.98 8.93
CA ARG A 324 14.59 20.26 9.49
C ARG A 324 14.89 20.86 10.87
N PRO A 325 14.94 20.08 11.95
CA PRO A 325 15.45 20.58 13.22
C PRO A 325 16.84 21.16 12.95
N LYS A 326 17.09 22.41 13.35
CA LYS A 326 18.45 22.95 13.36
C LYS A 326 19.30 21.95 14.15
N LYS A 327 20.34 21.40 13.51
CA LYS A 327 21.37 20.62 14.20
C LYS A 327 21.83 21.48 15.39
N ILE A 328 21.46 21.08 16.60
CA ILE A 328 22.13 21.58 17.79
C ILE A 328 23.53 21.01 17.68
N ALA A 329 24.49 21.88 17.36
CA ALA A 329 25.89 21.52 17.40
C ALA A 329 26.21 21.16 18.86
N LEU A 330 26.33 19.88 19.14
CA LEU A 330 27.02 19.41 20.33
C LEU A 330 28.45 19.92 20.22
N ARG A 331 28.75 20.99 20.97
CA ARG A 331 30.12 21.39 21.27
C ARG A 331 30.63 20.36 22.27
N TYR A 332 31.57 19.53 21.82
CA TYR A 332 32.45 18.77 22.69
C TYR A 332 33.39 19.71 23.43
#